data_AF-A0A1C5YIK7-F1
#
_entry.id   AF-A0A1C5YIK7-F1
#
_cell.length_a   1.000
_cell.length_b   1.000
_cell.length_c   1.000
_cell.angle_alpha   90.00
_cell.angle_beta   90.00
_cell.angle_gamma   90.00
#
_symmetry.space_group_name_H-M   'P 1'
#
loop_
_entity.id
_entity.type
_entity.pdbx_description
1 polymer ?
#
loop_
_entity_poly.entity_id
_entity_poly.type
_entity_poly.pdbx_seq_one_letter_code
_entity_poly.pdbx_strand_id
1 'polypeptide(L)'
;MILYVGASLYHILCFSIHKIRNHPTEDALLVIGDNIFSKSGMKELKKDLEQTQIFKRVEILKFIEGAYSNPYKITRNSDEERIDQYIRYNEEWIEDWLSKKDIRLSDYTEFNSAIDHRHLGLYLLSKRISYQYFEDGNGLLSRRWVQLEFHKKAQYASYAVCKRLHALGENDIVTKKYANQSAQEEGFYDDKMEDFEVTKLFKILDEKDQKKILQMFHAKKLELPKGKDPVLYLTRYVRYLQKPTIENHEFISSMIVDLFANDHPLIVKPHPRDFTGRYQHMFQDAIVLPKQFPSELLPFLYDGKYEKIITTGSTAIDALKNYGKEVIKLDIEFENKVYAIYQYTASVLFARKMFPNLTKDEIAIAGCSMELMNPLCREFLGFEASAQIDKNKKYKVILCDEVGEEVSSKDLKADCICYLNTDHDYRFADDIKQGFENIHYLNVLVRQTKENAIGKDQEHAIFVNTKDQKIVDKLERFFIRHEFFYTGVEMFVGNASMAQKQYMQIVSEILWTKSMQERNTNQTIFLNLPKMKKHISPNDIKMMKQLLKKVKEERNFNESNSLCTNEVK
;
A
#
# COMPACT_ATOMS: atom_id res chain seq x y z
N MET A 1 24.15 33.77 4.77
CA MET A 1 23.99 32.64 3.82
C MET A 1 22.85 31.75 4.30
N ILE A 2 22.27 30.94 3.42
CA ILE A 2 21.19 30.01 3.77
C ILE A 2 21.71 28.57 3.76
N LEU A 3 21.35 27.75 4.75
CA LEU A 3 21.72 26.32 4.79
C LEU A 3 20.47 25.45 4.62
N TYR A 4 20.53 24.50 3.69
CA TYR A 4 19.51 23.48 3.48
C TYR A 4 20.06 22.09 3.79
N VAL A 5 19.30 21.26 4.52
CA VAL A 5 19.66 19.86 4.78
C VAL A 5 18.50 18.89 4.46
N GLY A 6 18.78 17.91 3.59
CA GLY A 6 17.79 16.95 3.09
C GLY A 6 18.37 15.57 2.76
N ALA A 7 17.51 14.63 2.38
CA ALA A 7 17.88 13.23 2.11
C ALA A 7 17.00 12.54 1.05
N SER A 8 16.27 13.32 0.25
CA SER A 8 15.41 12.82 -0.82
C SER A 8 15.45 13.78 -2.02
N LEU A 9 15.07 13.29 -3.21
CA LEU A 9 14.90 14.14 -4.39
C LEU A 9 13.76 15.16 -4.18
N TYR A 10 12.74 14.78 -3.40
CA TYR A 10 11.66 15.68 -3.00
C TYR A 10 12.20 16.90 -2.23
N HIS A 11 13.09 16.69 -1.25
CA HIS A 11 13.70 17.81 -0.51
C HIS A 11 14.52 18.72 -1.42
N ILE A 12 15.30 18.13 -2.33
CA ILE A 12 16.10 18.91 -3.29
C ILE A 12 15.19 19.78 -4.17
N LEU A 13 14.06 19.25 -4.64
CA LEU A 13 13.07 20.01 -5.40
C LEU A 13 12.49 21.16 -4.56
N CYS A 14 12.02 20.86 -3.35
CA CYS A 14 11.46 21.87 -2.45
C CYS A 14 12.45 22.98 -2.13
N PHE A 15 13.68 22.63 -1.75
CA PHE A 15 14.73 23.61 -1.44
C PHE A 15 15.14 24.43 -2.65
N SER A 16 15.16 23.85 -3.85
CA SER A 16 15.48 24.59 -5.08
C SER A 16 14.42 25.64 -5.37
N ILE A 17 13.14 25.28 -5.28
CA ILE A 17 12.01 26.21 -5.48
C ILE A 17 12.01 27.29 -4.40
N HIS A 18 12.19 26.91 -3.13
CA HIS A 18 12.27 27.85 -2.03
C HIS A 18 13.44 28.83 -2.20
N LYS A 19 14.64 28.33 -2.55
CA LYS A 19 15.82 29.17 -2.79
C LYS A 19 15.58 30.19 -3.91
N ILE A 20 14.98 29.77 -5.02
CA ILE A 20 14.69 30.65 -6.16
C ILE A 20 13.68 31.73 -5.78
N ARG A 21 12.62 31.38 -5.04
CA ARG A 21 11.53 32.30 -4.73
C ARG A 21 11.83 33.24 -3.57
N ASN A 22 12.41 32.71 -2.49
CA ASN A 22 12.52 33.40 -1.22
C ASN A 22 13.88 34.06 -1.02
N HIS A 23 14.93 33.49 -1.63
CA HIS A 23 16.31 33.97 -1.46
C HIS A 23 17.06 34.08 -2.79
N PRO A 24 16.52 34.73 -3.84
CA PRO A 24 17.09 34.68 -5.20
C PRO A 24 18.54 35.16 -5.28
N THR A 25 18.93 36.12 -4.43
CA THR A 25 20.26 36.75 -4.46
C THR A 25 21.22 36.26 -3.37
N GLU A 26 20.72 35.59 -2.33
CA GLU A 26 21.57 35.16 -1.23
C GLU A 26 22.31 33.87 -1.57
N ASP A 27 23.54 33.74 -1.07
CA ASP A 27 24.29 32.51 -1.20
C ASP A 27 23.70 31.39 -0.33
N ALA A 28 23.63 30.18 -0.87
CA ALA A 28 23.13 29.01 -0.15
C ALA A 28 24.05 27.78 -0.25
N LEU A 29 24.13 27.04 0.85
CA LEU A 29 24.71 25.72 0.95
C LEU A 29 23.59 24.67 0.97
N LEU A 30 23.66 23.70 0.08
CA LEU A 30 22.83 22.49 0.12
C LEU A 30 23.65 21.31 0.66
N VAL A 31 23.17 20.70 1.74
CA VAL A 31 23.70 19.45 2.30
C VAL A 31 22.71 18.32 2.03
N ILE A 32 23.16 17.27 1.35
CA ILE A 32 22.34 16.09 1.04
C ILE A 32 22.96 14.81 1.59
N GLY A 33 22.11 13.93 2.14
CA GLY A 33 22.52 12.60 2.58
C GLY A 33 22.93 11.68 1.42
N ASP A 34 23.87 10.77 1.67
CA ASP A 34 24.37 9.78 0.70
C ASP A 34 23.45 8.55 0.50
N ASN A 35 22.20 8.65 0.93
CA ASN A 35 21.21 7.57 0.95
C ASN A 35 20.20 7.62 -0.21
N ILE A 36 20.38 8.53 -1.18
CA ILE A 36 19.47 8.69 -2.34
C ILE A 36 19.85 7.69 -3.44
N PHE A 37 21.13 7.68 -3.85
CA PHE A 37 21.66 6.84 -4.92
C PHE A 37 22.93 6.10 -4.50
N SER A 38 23.48 5.28 -5.41
CA SER A 38 24.82 4.72 -5.27
C SER A 38 25.89 5.82 -5.20
N LYS A 39 27.12 5.47 -4.81
CA LYS A 39 28.25 6.42 -4.75
C LYS A 39 28.47 7.16 -6.07
N SER A 40 28.35 6.49 -7.21
CA SER A 40 28.48 7.13 -8.53
C SER A 40 27.29 8.05 -8.82
N GLY A 41 26.06 7.58 -8.59
CA GLY A 41 24.85 8.39 -8.80
C GLY A 41 24.80 9.64 -7.92
N MET A 42 25.33 9.58 -6.69
CA MET A 42 25.45 10.77 -5.83
C MET A 42 26.47 11.78 -6.37
N LYS A 43 27.57 11.33 -6.99
CA LYS A 43 28.56 12.23 -7.63
C LYS A 43 27.95 12.93 -8.85
N GLU A 44 27.20 12.21 -9.65
CA GLU A 44 26.47 12.77 -10.80
C GLU A 44 25.45 13.80 -10.34
N LEU A 45 24.58 13.44 -9.37
CA LEU A 45 23.60 14.36 -8.79
C LEU A 45 24.25 15.64 -8.24
N LYS A 46 25.37 15.51 -7.52
CA LYS A 46 26.11 16.69 -7.01
C LYS A 46 26.58 17.59 -8.15
N LYS A 47 27.15 17.00 -9.21
CA LYS A 47 27.61 17.76 -10.38
C LYS A 47 26.44 18.50 -11.05
N ASP A 48 25.31 17.82 -11.23
CA ASP A 48 24.11 18.42 -11.84
C ASP A 48 23.57 19.57 -10.97
N LEU A 49 23.55 19.41 -9.65
CA LEU A 49 23.16 20.46 -8.70
C LEU A 49 24.09 21.69 -8.80
N GLU A 50 25.41 21.48 -8.81
CA GLU A 50 26.40 22.56 -8.90
C GLU A 50 26.31 23.31 -10.25
N GLN A 51 25.99 22.61 -11.34
CA GLN A 51 25.82 23.22 -12.67
C GLN A 51 24.63 24.18 -12.76
N THR A 52 23.59 23.99 -11.95
CA THR A 52 22.41 24.88 -11.96
C THR A 52 22.68 26.26 -11.38
N GLN A 53 23.71 26.38 -10.54
CA GLN A 53 24.04 27.57 -9.76
C GLN A 53 22.89 28.07 -8.85
N ILE A 54 21.88 27.23 -8.57
CA ILE A 54 20.83 27.54 -7.58
C ILE A 54 21.45 27.64 -6.18
N PHE A 55 22.38 26.73 -5.89
CA PHE A 55 23.17 26.70 -4.65
C PHE A 55 24.60 27.08 -4.98
N LYS A 56 25.21 27.94 -4.15
CA LYS A 56 26.62 28.31 -4.30
C LYS A 56 27.54 27.12 -3.98
N ARG A 57 27.11 26.26 -3.06
CA ARG A 57 27.88 25.08 -2.63
C ARG A 57 26.94 23.91 -2.38
N VAL A 58 27.40 22.71 -2.77
CA VAL A 58 26.70 21.45 -2.53
C VAL A 58 27.64 20.47 -1.83
N GLU A 59 27.21 19.92 -0.71
CA GLU A 59 27.96 18.93 0.05
C GLU A 59 27.16 17.65 0.27
N ILE A 60 27.84 16.52 0.10
CA ILE A 60 27.28 15.20 0.41
C ILE A 60 27.73 14.82 1.83
N LEU A 61 26.76 14.60 2.71
CA LEU A 61 26.99 14.10 4.06
C LEU A 61 26.77 12.59 4.10
N LYS A 62 27.77 11.85 4.60
CA LYS A 62 27.76 10.39 4.60
C LYS A 62 26.95 9.83 5.75
N PHE A 63 25.63 9.78 5.58
CA PHE A 63 24.68 9.32 6.59
C PHE A 63 24.95 7.87 6.98
N ILE A 64 25.24 7.03 5.98
CA ILE A 64 25.53 5.61 6.22
C ILE A 64 26.74 5.46 7.13
N GLU A 65 27.83 6.15 6.81
CA GLU A 65 29.07 6.12 7.61
C GLU A 65 28.82 6.63 9.03
N GLY A 66 28.19 7.80 9.19
CA GLY A 66 27.91 8.37 10.51
C GLY A 66 26.98 7.51 11.36
N ALA A 67 26.03 6.80 10.74
CA ALA A 67 25.15 5.89 11.46
C ALA A 67 25.89 4.62 11.94
N TYR A 68 26.80 4.08 11.14
CA TYR A 68 27.56 2.87 11.50
C TYR A 68 28.78 3.15 12.38
N SER A 69 29.31 4.37 12.38
CA SER A 69 30.43 4.76 13.25
C SER A 69 30.00 5.01 14.70
N ASN A 70 28.71 5.27 14.94
CA ASN A 70 28.19 5.51 16.28
C ASN A 70 28.28 4.24 17.16
N PRO A 71 29.08 4.27 18.25
CA PRO A 71 29.26 3.09 19.11
C PRO A 71 28.01 2.77 19.95
N TYR A 72 27.09 3.72 20.10
CA TYR A 72 25.88 3.60 20.90
C TYR A 72 24.74 3.00 20.07
N LYS A 73 24.70 1.68 19.96
CA LYS A 73 23.57 1.00 19.30
C LYS A 73 22.28 1.18 20.12
N ILE A 74 21.27 1.78 19.50
CA ILE A 74 19.94 2.00 20.10
C ILE A 74 18.98 0.88 19.71
N THR A 75 18.32 0.31 20.72
CA THR A 75 17.35 -0.78 20.62
C THR A 75 16.11 -0.45 21.43
N ARG A 76 15.08 -1.32 21.37
CA ARG A 76 13.83 -1.17 22.15
C ARG A 76 14.02 -1.08 23.65
N ASN A 77 15.14 -1.59 24.16
CA ASN A 77 15.45 -1.64 25.59
C ASN A 77 16.48 -0.59 26.01
N SER A 78 16.87 0.32 25.11
CA SER A 78 17.80 1.39 25.45
C SER A 78 17.11 2.43 26.35
N ASP A 79 17.80 2.83 27.41
CA ASP A 79 17.38 3.91 28.30
C ASP A 79 17.69 5.30 27.72
N GLU A 80 17.24 6.34 28.41
CA GLU A 80 17.44 7.73 28.00
C GLU A 80 18.92 8.12 27.97
N GLU A 81 19.72 7.66 28.93
CA GLU A 81 21.16 7.98 28.98
C GLU A 81 21.88 7.48 27.71
N ARG A 82 21.57 6.25 27.27
CA ARG A 82 22.14 5.69 26.05
C ARG A 82 21.69 6.44 24.80
N ILE A 83 20.44 6.92 24.76
CA ILE A 83 19.94 7.77 23.67
C ILE A 83 20.71 9.11 23.66
N ASP A 84 20.94 9.71 24.82
CA ASP A 84 21.69 10.96 24.96
C ASP A 84 23.17 10.78 24.56
N GLN A 85 23.78 9.63 24.85
CA GLN A 85 25.11 9.27 24.37
C GLN A 85 25.15 9.15 22.83
N TYR A 86 24.14 8.53 22.23
CA TYR A 86 24.01 8.47 20.76
C TYR A 86 23.92 9.86 20.13
N ILE A 87 23.14 10.76 20.74
CA ILE A 87 22.99 12.15 20.30
C ILE A 87 24.32 12.91 20.43
N ARG A 88 25.00 12.83 21.58
CA ARG A 88 26.32 13.48 21.78
C ARG A 88 27.36 13.01 20.78
N TYR A 89 27.42 11.71 20.49
CA TYR A 89 28.33 11.21 19.47
C TYR A 89 28.00 11.78 18.08
N ASN A 90 26.72 11.89 17.74
CA ASN A 90 26.30 12.55 16.49
C ASN A 90 26.76 14.01 16.45
N GLU A 91 26.75 14.71 17.59
CA GLU A 91 27.24 16.09 17.66
C GLU A 91 28.73 16.19 17.33
N GLU A 92 29.56 15.41 18.01
CA GLU A 92 31.01 15.37 17.77
C GLU A 92 31.33 15.01 16.32
N TRP A 93 30.60 14.04 15.76
CA TRP A 93 30.79 13.62 14.38
C TRP A 93 30.44 14.72 13.36
N ILE A 94 29.37 15.48 13.62
CA ILE A 94 29.00 16.63 12.78
C ILE A 94 29.98 17.79 12.95
N GLU A 95 30.46 18.06 14.15
CA GLU A 95 31.48 19.10 14.42
C GLU A 95 32.79 18.82 13.67
N ASP A 96 33.27 17.58 13.70
CA ASP A 96 34.42 17.13 12.92
C ASP A 96 34.18 17.27 11.41
N TRP A 97 32.99 16.89 10.92
CA TRP A 97 32.64 17.05 9.51
C TRP A 97 32.58 18.52 9.07
N LEU A 98 31.95 19.39 9.87
CA LEU A 98 31.87 20.83 9.62
C LEU A 98 33.26 21.45 9.55
N SER A 99 34.14 21.09 10.48
CA SER A 99 35.54 21.52 10.52
C SER A 99 36.30 21.08 9.27
N LYS A 100 36.24 19.79 8.91
CA LYS A 100 36.87 19.24 7.69
C LYS A 100 36.37 19.87 6.39
N LYS A 101 35.14 20.36 6.39
CA LYS A 101 34.51 21.02 5.24
C LYS A 101 34.68 22.53 5.26
N ASP A 102 35.31 23.10 6.28
CA ASP A 102 35.41 24.55 6.47
C ASP A 102 34.03 25.21 6.39
N ILE A 103 33.09 24.71 7.20
CA ILE A 103 31.73 25.24 7.30
C ILE A 103 31.56 25.82 8.71
N ARG A 104 31.38 27.14 8.79
CA ARG A 104 31.09 27.85 10.04
C ARG A 104 29.62 28.20 10.08
N LEU A 105 28.88 27.62 11.03
CA LEU A 105 27.43 27.85 11.13
C LEU A 105 27.08 29.32 11.43
N SER A 106 28.00 30.11 12.00
CA SER A 106 27.87 31.55 12.20
C SER A 106 27.71 32.36 10.91
N ASP A 107 28.11 31.81 9.76
CA ASP A 107 28.03 32.48 8.46
C ASP A 107 26.61 32.37 7.85
N TYR A 108 25.72 31.61 8.51
CA TYR A 108 24.36 31.33 8.08
C TYR A 108 23.34 32.05 8.97
N THR A 109 22.38 32.68 8.32
CA THR A 109 21.29 33.45 8.96
C THR A 109 19.99 32.66 9.01
N GLU A 110 19.87 31.60 8.20
CA GLU A 110 18.70 30.74 8.14
C GLU A 110 19.11 29.29 7.90
N PHE A 111 18.44 28.39 8.62
CA PHE A 111 18.60 26.94 8.52
C PHE A 111 17.28 26.32 8.10
N ASN A 112 17.33 25.41 7.14
CA ASN A 112 16.18 24.70 6.59
C ASN A 112 16.46 23.20 6.64
N SER A 113 15.58 22.43 7.28
CA SER A 113 15.75 20.98 7.45
C SER A 113 14.48 20.23 7.12
N ALA A 114 14.59 19.18 6.32
CA ALA A 114 13.51 18.21 6.11
C ALA A 114 13.67 16.96 6.99
N ILE A 115 14.78 16.85 7.74
CA ILE A 115 15.20 15.63 8.44
C ILE A 115 15.93 15.97 9.75
N ASP A 116 15.24 16.66 10.63
CA ASP A 116 15.70 17.04 11.98
C ASP A 116 16.01 15.85 12.91
N HIS A 117 15.59 14.63 12.56
CA HIS A 117 15.88 13.41 13.30
C HIS A 117 17.20 12.73 12.89
N ARG A 118 18.01 13.32 11.99
CA ARG A 118 19.27 12.72 11.51
C ARG A 118 20.41 13.71 11.38
N HIS A 119 21.61 13.25 11.76
CA HIS A 119 22.90 13.87 11.39
C HIS A 119 22.92 15.37 11.59
N LEU A 120 23.08 16.17 10.52
CA LEU A 120 23.12 17.63 10.63
C LEU A 120 21.75 18.20 11.07
N GLY A 121 20.62 17.64 10.65
CA GLY A 121 19.32 18.05 11.18
C GLY A 121 19.19 17.76 12.68
N LEU A 122 19.66 16.59 13.13
CA LEU A 122 19.75 16.24 14.55
C LEU A 122 20.69 17.15 15.31
N TYR A 123 21.80 17.56 14.71
CA TYR A 123 22.74 18.51 15.30
C TYR A 123 22.09 19.87 15.56
N LEU A 124 21.37 20.41 14.56
CA LEU A 124 20.61 21.66 14.75
C LEU A 124 19.60 21.50 15.89
N LEU A 125 18.90 20.36 15.92
CA LEU A 125 17.92 20.04 16.95
C LEU A 125 18.53 19.96 18.35
N SER A 126 19.63 19.22 18.53
CA SER A 126 20.24 18.97 19.83
C SER A 126 20.99 20.18 20.37
N LYS A 127 21.63 20.97 19.49
CA LYS A 127 22.26 22.26 19.85
C LYS A 127 21.26 23.41 19.97
N ARG A 128 19.96 23.16 19.78
CA ARG A 128 18.87 24.15 19.83
C ARG A 128 19.06 25.32 18.86
N ILE A 129 19.65 25.07 17.70
CA ILE A 129 19.76 26.05 16.62
C ILE A 129 18.40 26.11 15.93
N SER A 130 17.75 27.27 15.91
CA SER A 130 16.43 27.43 15.28
C SER A 130 16.50 27.20 13.77
N TYR A 131 15.50 26.51 13.23
CA TYR A 131 15.40 26.22 11.80
C TYR A 131 13.95 26.21 11.31
N GLN A 132 13.78 26.22 9.99
CA GLN A 132 12.51 26.02 9.30
C GLN A 132 12.43 24.56 8.84
N TYR A 133 11.31 23.90 9.15
CA TYR A 133 11.08 22.50 8.82
C TYR A 133 10.40 22.36 7.47
N PHE A 134 10.76 21.35 6.69
CA PHE A 134 10.03 20.94 5.48
C PHE A 134 9.47 19.54 5.71
N GLU A 135 8.23 19.29 5.29
CA GLU A 135 7.68 17.93 5.38
C GLU A 135 8.51 16.93 4.56
N ASP A 136 8.69 15.71 5.07
CA ASP A 136 9.51 14.65 4.42
C ASP A 136 8.88 14.13 3.11
N GLY A 137 7.58 14.38 2.93
CA GLY A 137 6.79 14.00 1.78
C GLY A 137 5.40 14.63 1.84
N ASN A 138 4.75 14.73 0.68
CA ASN A 138 3.47 15.42 0.54
C ASN A 138 2.42 14.90 1.54
N GLY A 139 1.88 15.77 2.39
CA GLY A 139 0.85 15.42 3.36
C GLY A 139 1.37 14.71 4.63
N LEU A 140 2.68 14.61 4.84
CA LEU A 140 3.24 13.86 5.98
C LEU A 140 3.33 14.66 7.27
N LEU A 141 3.11 15.98 7.23
CA LEU A 141 3.12 16.82 8.43
C LEU A 141 1.96 16.45 9.37
N SER A 142 0.74 16.33 8.85
CA SER A 142 -0.42 15.81 9.59
C SER A 142 -0.24 14.33 9.93
N ARG A 143 0.31 13.52 9.01
CA ARG A 143 0.45 12.06 9.13
C ARG A 143 1.76 11.57 9.76
N ARG A 144 2.32 12.32 10.71
CA ARG A 144 3.65 12.02 11.29
C ARG A 144 3.77 10.63 11.94
N TRP A 145 2.68 10.05 12.45
CA TRP A 145 2.71 8.69 13.02
C TRP A 145 3.13 7.64 11.99
N VAL A 146 2.84 7.86 10.70
CA VAL A 146 3.28 6.99 9.61
C VAL A 146 4.82 6.93 9.57
N GLN A 147 5.48 8.09 9.71
CA GLN A 147 6.94 8.18 9.77
C GLN A 147 7.48 7.54 11.05
N LEU A 148 6.84 7.79 12.20
CA LEU A 148 7.25 7.19 13.47
C LEU A 148 7.15 5.67 13.47
N GLU A 149 6.06 5.09 12.95
CA GLU A 149 5.90 3.65 12.84
C GLU A 149 6.89 3.03 11.85
N PHE A 150 7.18 3.72 10.75
CA PHE A 150 8.26 3.31 9.84
C PHE A 150 9.61 3.29 10.57
N HIS A 151 9.97 4.36 11.30
CA HIS A 151 11.22 4.40 12.06
C HIS A 151 11.27 3.32 13.15
N LYS A 152 10.17 3.09 13.86
CA LYS A 152 10.09 2.05 14.90
C LYS A 152 10.34 0.65 14.36
N LYS A 153 9.90 0.38 13.13
CA LYS A 153 10.09 -0.91 12.45
C LYS A 153 11.48 -1.04 11.80
N ALA A 154 11.93 -0.01 11.09
CA ALA A 154 13.10 -0.10 10.22
C ALA A 154 14.37 0.56 10.77
N GLN A 155 14.25 1.60 11.61
CA GLN A 155 15.35 2.49 12.02
C GLN A 155 15.16 2.99 13.46
N TYR A 156 15.25 2.08 14.43
CA TYR A 156 14.84 2.35 15.81
C TYR A 156 15.58 3.53 16.47
N ALA A 157 16.84 3.79 16.13
CA ALA A 157 17.58 4.96 16.61
C ALA A 157 16.88 6.28 16.22
N SER A 158 16.40 6.39 14.97
CA SER A 158 15.62 7.55 14.51
C SER A 158 14.32 7.68 15.30
N TYR A 159 13.61 6.57 15.56
CA TYR A 159 12.41 6.58 16.38
C TYR A 159 12.68 7.09 17.80
N ALA A 160 13.73 6.58 18.45
CA ALA A 160 14.12 6.98 19.79
C ALA A 160 14.46 8.47 19.87
N VAL A 161 15.23 8.98 18.90
CA VAL A 161 15.55 10.42 18.77
C VAL A 161 14.28 11.26 18.58
N CYS A 162 13.36 10.83 17.71
CA CYS A 162 12.10 11.54 17.51
C CYS A 162 11.30 11.65 18.81
N LYS A 163 11.22 10.56 19.59
CA LYS A 163 10.53 10.56 20.88
C LYS A 163 11.26 11.40 21.94
N ARG A 164 12.58 11.36 21.96
CA ARG A 164 13.42 12.04 22.97
C ARG A 164 13.47 13.56 22.77
N LEU A 165 13.55 14.01 21.51
CA LEU A 165 13.77 15.41 21.16
C LEU A 165 12.58 16.07 20.46
N HIS A 166 11.44 15.40 20.35
CA HIS A 166 10.28 15.90 19.60
C HIS A 166 10.66 16.30 18.15
N ALA A 167 11.37 15.43 17.44
CA ALA A 167 11.73 15.69 16.05
C ALA A 167 10.51 15.57 15.10
N LEU A 168 10.73 15.55 13.79
CA LEU A 168 9.70 15.60 12.74
C LEU A 168 8.90 16.90 12.75
N GLY A 169 9.58 18.00 13.03
CA GLY A 169 8.98 19.34 13.04
C GLY A 169 8.17 19.64 14.29
N GLU A 170 8.16 18.80 15.33
CA GLU A 170 7.39 19.02 16.56
C GLU A 170 8.08 19.91 17.58
N ASN A 171 9.41 20.04 17.53
CA ASN A 171 10.16 20.75 18.56
C ASN A 171 9.89 22.26 18.51
N ASP A 172 9.86 22.91 19.67
CA ASP A 172 9.57 24.34 19.78
C ASP A 172 10.58 25.24 19.05
N ILE A 173 11.82 24.79 18.84
CA ILE A 173 12.84 25.56 18.10
C ILE A 173 12.55 25.66 16.60
N VAL A 174 11.61 24.86 16.10
CA VAL A 174 11.11 24.98 14.72
C VAL A 174 10.34 26.28 14.62
N THR A 175 10.75 27.16 13.73
CA THR A 175 10.17 28.52 13.60
C THR A 175 9.09 28.61 12.53
N LYS A 176 9.14 27.72 11.53
CA LYS A 176 8.20 27.62 10.42
C LYS A 176 8.19 26.20 9.87
N LYS A 177 7.10 25.76 9.25
CA LYS A 177 6.93 24.45 8.61
C LYS A 177 6.39 24.61 7.19
N TYR A 178 7.13 24.21 6.17
CA TYR A 178 6.64 24.17 4.80
C TYR A 178 6.02 22.81 4.50
N ALA A 179 4.74 22.82 4.16
CA ALA A 179 3.98 21.61 3.83
C ALA A 179 2.84 21.94 2.86
N ASN A 180 2.44 20.97 2.02
CA ASN A 180 1.29 21.14 1.16
C ASN A 180 0.01 21.09 1.99
N GLN A 181 -0.66 22.23 2.18
CA GLN A 181 -1.86 22.34 3.00
C GLN A 181 -2.99 21.47 2.47
N SER A 182 -3.15 21.40 1.15
CA SER A 182 -4.23 20.64 0.49
C SER A 182 -4.06 19.11 0.50
N ALA A 183 -2.89 18.63 0.95
CA ALA A 183 -2.57 17.22 1.09
C ALA A 183 -2.59 16.74 2.55
N GLN A 184 -2.81 17.64 3.50
CA GLN A 184 -2.97 17.27 4.91
C GLN A 184 -4.34 16.65 5.18
N GLU A 185 -4.47 15.97 6.31
CA GLU A 185 -5.76 15.45 6.75
C GLU A 185 -6.78 16.56 6.98
N GLU A 186 -8.05 16.25 6.76
CA GLU A 186 -9.16 17.19 6.96
C GLU A 186 -9.18 17.69 8.41
N GLY A 187 -9.28 19.01 8.58
CA GLY A 187 -9.26 19.67 9.89
C GLY A 187 -7.86 19.86 10.52
N PHE A 188 -6.78 19.42 9.87
CA PHE A 188 -5.43 19.66 10.36
C PHE A 188 -5.07 21.15 10.34
N TYR A 189 -4.47 21.63 11.43
CA TYR A 189 -3.99 22.99 11.58
C TYR A 189 -2.69 23.03 12.37
N ASP A 190 -1.75 23.86 11.93
CA ASP A 190 -0.47 24.14 12.59
C ASP A 190 -0.14 25.62 12.34
N ASP A 191 0.05 26.39 13.41
CA ASP A 191 0.24 27.85 13.34
C ASP A 191 1.57 28.26 12.71
N LYS A 192 2.55 27.35 12.68
CA LYS A 192 3.84 27.54 12.03
C LYS A 192 3.83 27.10 10.57
N MET A 193 2.73 26.52 10.06
CA MET A 193 2.67 25.98 8.71
C MET A 193 2.48 27.07 7.64
N GLU A 194 3.29 27.00 6.58
CA GLU A 194 3.15 27.78 5.36
C GLU A 194 2.89 26.83 4.19
N ASP A 195 1.88 27.15 3.37
CA ASP A 195 1.49 26.31 2.24
C ASP A 195 2.63 26.24 1.21
N PHE A 196 3.10 25.02 0.97
CA PHE A 196 4.18 24.71 0.05
C PHE A 196 3.77 23.59 -0.91
N GLU A 197 2.76 23.84 -1.73
CA GLU A 197 2.37 22.92 -2.80
C GLU A 197 3.35 22.97 -3.97
N VAL A 198 4.33 22.07 -3.96
CA VAL A 198 5.47 22.06 -4.88
C VAL A 198 5.11 22.13 -6.37
N THR A 199 4.01 21.50 -6.79
CA THR A 199 3.55 21.50 -8.19
C THR A 199 3.01 22.86 -8.60
N LYS A 200 2.21 23.52 -7.75
CA LYS A 200 1.75 24.89 -8.00
C LYS A 200 2.91 25.87 -8.02
N LEU A 201 3.82 25.74 -7.06
CA LEU A 201 4.98 26.62 -6.94
C LEU A 201 5.94 26.47 -8.13
N PHE A 202 6.16 25.25 -8.61
CA PHE A 202 6.95 25.01 -9.81
C PHE A 202 6.31 25.64 -11.05
N LYS A 203 4.99 25.47 -11.22
CA LYS A 203 4.24 25.97 -12.39
C LYS A 203 4.32 27.49 -12.57
N ILE A 204 4.46 28.25 -11.47
CA ILE A 204 4.54 29.72 -11.50
C ILE A 204 5.96 30.28 -11.61
N LEU A 205 6.99 29.43 -11.55
CA LEU A 205 8.36 29.86 -11.85
C LEU A 205 8.46 30.31 -13.31
N ASP A 206 9.44 31.18 -13.60
CA ASP A 206 9.73 31.53 -14.98
C ASP A 206 10.27 30.32 -15.77
N GLU A 207 10.16 30.36 -17.10
CA GLU A 207 10.57 29.25 -17.97
C GLU A 207 12.06 28.91 -17.83
N LYS A 208 12.89 29.91 -17.51
CA LYS A 208 14.33 29.73 -17.35
C LYS A 208 14.62 28.87 -16.13
N ASP A 209 13.99 29.16 -15.01
CA ASP A 209 14.17 28.43 -13.76
C ASP A 209 13.47 27.07 -13.77
N GLN A 210 12.30 26.95 -14.40
CA GLN A 210 11.70 25.65 -14.69
C GLN A 210 12.65 24.76 -15.49
N LYS A 211 13.24 25.29 -16.58
CA LYS A 211 14.20 24.56 -17.41
C LYS A 211 15.44 24.15 -16.64
N LYS A 212 16.00 25.02 -15.78
CA LYS A 212 17.13 24.66 -14.92
C LYS A 212 16.81 23.47 -14.01
N ILE A 213 15.66 23.50 -13.33
CA ILE A 213 15.26 22.43 -12.41
C ILE A 213 15.00 21.12 -13.18
N LEU A 214 14.32 21.17 -14.33
CA LEU A 214 14.09 19.97 -15.15
C LEU A 214 15.41 19.36 -15.64
N GLN A 215 16.36 20.21 -16.08
CA GLN A 215 17.68 19.77 -16.52
C GLN A 215 18.48 19.12 -15.39
N MET A 216 18.46 19.69 -14.20
CA MET A 216 19.14 19.14 -13.00
C MET A 216 18.74 17.71 -12.69
N PHE A 217 17.48 17.35 -12.93
CA PHE A 217 16.95 16.00 -12.70
C PHE A 217 16.91 15.13 -13.96
N HIS A 218 17.43 15.60 -15.09
CA HIS A 218 17.32 14.95 -16.40
C HIS A 218 15.85 14.62 -16.76
N ALA A 219 14.91 15.44 -16.30
CA ALA A 219 13.48 15.26 -16.46
C ALA A 219 13.06 15.76 -17.85
N LYS A 220 12.84 14.82 -18.79
CA LYS A 220 12.53 15.11 -20.19
C LYS A 220 11.04 15.00 -20.47
N LYS A 221 10.54 15.84 -21.38
CA LYS A 221 9.18 15.73 -21.93
C LYS A 221 8.95 14.31 -22.47
N LEU A 222 7.76 13.79 -22.21
CA LEU A 222 7.31 12.49 -22.65
C LEU A 222 6.56 12.64 -23.96
N GLU A 223 7.04 11.94 -24.98
CA GLU A 223 6.32 11.78 -26.25
C GLU A 223 5.61 10.43 -26.19
N LEU A 224 4.28 10.48 -26.11
CA LEU A 224 3.44 9.29 -26.11
C LEU A 224 2.81 9.07 -27.48
N PRO A 225 2.63 7.80 -27.90
CA PRO A 225 1.85 7.50 -29.09
C PRO A 225 0.46 8.14 -28.99
N LYS A 226 -0.04 8.68 -30.11
CA LYS A 226 -1.43 9.14 -30.19
C LYS A 226 -2.36 7.96 -29.93
N GLY A 227 -3.32 8.11 -29.03
CA GLY A 227 -4.23 7.03 -28.68
C GLY A 227 -4.97 7.31 -27.38
N LYS A 228 -5.17 6.26 -26.59
CA LYS A 228 -5.78 6.37 -25.27
C LYS A 228 -4.84 7.05 -24.28
N ASP A 229 -5.43 7.71 -23.30
CA ASP A 229 -4.68 8.26 -22.16
C ASP A 229 -3.92 7.13 -21.43
N PRO A 230 -2.66 7.35 -21.06
CA PRO A 230 -1.83 6.33 -20.43
C PRO A 230 -2.24 6.07 -18.98
N VAL A 231 -1.90 4.89 -18.48
CA VAL A 231 -1.88 4.58 -17.05
C VAL A 231 -0.49 4.80 -16.50
N LEU A 232 -0.38 5.59 -15.42
CA LEU A 232 0.86 5.82 -14.69
C LEU A 232 0.94 4.89 -13.48
N TYR A 233 1.92 4.01 -13.45
CA TYR A 233 2.23 3.17 -12.30
C TYR A 233 3.45 3.69 -11.53
N LEU A 234 3.20 4.20 -10.31
CA LEU A 234 4.20 4.66 -9.36
C LEU A 234 4.57 3.52 -8.41
N THR A 235 5.78 2.99 -8.57
CA THR A 235 6.18 1.79 -7.81
C THR A 235 6.77 2.14 -6.44
N ARG A 236 6.78 1.16 -5.54
CA ARG A 236 7.41 1.27 -4.21
C ARG A 236 8.65 0.39 -4.12
N TYR A 237 9.55 0.79 -3.23
CA TYR A 237 10.76 0.04 -2.97
C TYR A 237 10.48 -1.33 -2.36
N VAL A 238 11.05 -2.40 -2.94
CA VAL A 238 10.84 -3.81 -2.54
C VAL A 238 11.00 -4.05 -1.03
N ARG A 239 11.98 -3.41 -0.36
CA ARG A 239 12.19 -3.57 1.09
C ARG A 239 11.06 -3.05 1.96
N TYR A 240 10.18 -2.23 1.40
CA TYR A 240 9.02 -1.70 2.10
C TYR A 240 7.78 -2.59 1.94
N LEU A 241 7.86 -3.62 1.11
CA LEU A 241 6.83 -4.65 1.02
C LEU A 241 6.90 -5.56 2.25
N GLN A 242 5.74 -6.07 2.68
CA GLN A 242 5.67 -7.05 3.76
C GLN A 242 6.49 -8.31 3.51
N LYS A 243 6.53 -8.78 2.26
CA LYS A 243 7.35 -9.91 1.80
C LYS A 243 8.35 -9.41 0.74
N PRO A 244 9.53 -8.93 1.16
CA PRO A 244 10.45 -8.20 0.30
C PRO A 244 11.31 -9.15 -0.56
N THR A 245 10.67 -10.01 -1.37
CA THR A 245 11.36 -10.83 -2.38
C THR A 245 11.13 -10.27 -3.77
N ILE A 246 12.03 -10.59 -4.71
CA ILE A 246 11.91 -10.10 -6.08
C ILE A 246 10.69 -10.74 -6.76
N GLU A 247 10.46 -12.03 -6.53
CA GLU A 247 9.31 -12.77 -7.08
C GLU A 247 7.99 -12.16 -6.58
N ASN A 248 7.93 -11.79 -5.30
CA ASN A 248 6.73 -11.16 -4.75
C ASN A 248 6.50 -9.76 -5.34
N HIS A 249 7.56 -8.97 -5.51
CA HIS A 249 7.49 -7.67 -6.17
C HIS A 249 7.03 -7.77 -7.63
N GLU A 250 7.55 -8.75 -8.37
CA GLU A 250 7.16 -9.03 -9.75
C GLU A 250 5.70 -9.46 -9.84
N PHE A 251 5.25 -10.33 -8.92
CA PHE A 251 3.86 -10.78 -8.85
C PHE A 251 2.91 -9.61 -8.57
N ILE A 252 3.19 -8.80 -7.54
CA ILE A 252 2.36 -7.65 -7.16
C ILE A 252 2.26 -6.66 -8.32
N SER A 253 3.41 -6.28 -8.90
CA SER A 253 3.45 -5.31 -9.99
C SER A 253 2.68 -5.80 -11.21
N SER A 254 2.85 -7.08 -11.58
CA SER A 254 2.16 -7.67 -12.73
C SER A 254 0.66 -7.79 -12.48
N MET A 255 0.25 -8.18 -11.27
CA MET A 255 -1.16 -8.30 -10.90
C MET A 255 -1.88 -6.95 -10.94
N ILE A 256 -1.22 -5.88 -10.47
CA ILE A 256 -1.77 -4.52 -10.54
C ILE A 256 -1.99 -4.07 -11.97
N VAL A 257 -1.02 -4.33 -12.85
CA VAL A 257 -1.12 -3.99 -14.27
C VAL A 257 -2.22 -4.81 -14.94
N ASP A 258 -2.26 -6.13 -14.70
CA ASP A 258 -3.29 -7.03 -15.22
C ASP A 258 -4.71 -6.63 -14.79
N LEU A 259 -4.88 -6.06 -13.59
CA LEU A 259 -6.20 -5.66 -13.08
C LEU A 259 -6.63 -4.27 -13.53
N PHE A 260 -5.71 -3.30 -13.58
CA PHE A 260 -6.09 -1.88 -13.62
C PHE A 260 -5.50 -1.09 -14.79
N ALA A 261 -4.58 -1.67 -15.55
CA ALA A 261 -3.90 -1.00 -16.66
C ALA A 261 -4.16 -1.62 -18.04
N ASN A 262 -4.99 -2.67 -18.12
CA ASN A 262 -5.33 -3.32 -19.39
C ASN A 262 -5.91 -2.32 -20.40
N ASP A 263 -5.60 -2.55 -21.68
CA ASP A 263 -6.05 -1.76 -22.82
C ASP A 263 -5.60 -0.29 -22.86
N HIS A 264 -4.63 0.11 -22.02
CA HIS A 264 -4.07 1.46 -22.00
C HIS A 264 -2.54 1.44 -22.10
N PRO A 265 -1.91 2.46 -22.72
CA PRO A 265 -0.44 2.60 -22.67
C PRO A 265 0.05 2.67 -21.23
N LEU A 266 1.07 1.89 -20.88
CA LEU A 266 1.61 1.86 -19.53
C LEU A 266 2.86 2.73 -19.42
N ILE A 267 2.88 3.59 -18.40
CA ILE A 267 4.05 4.35 -17.99
C ILE A 267 4.42 3.89 -16.59
N VAL A 268 5.64 3.39 -16.41
CA VAL A 268 6.14 2.98 -15.09
C VAL A 268 7.14 4.00 -14.60
N LYS A 269 6.92 4.55 -13.40
CA LYS A 269 7.90 5.38 -12.68
C LYS A 269 8.45 4.59 -11.50
N PRO A 270 9.67 4.02 -11.62
CA PRO A 270 10.29 3.30 -10.53
C PRO A 270 10.63 4.22 -9.36
N HIS A 271 10.54 3.68 -8.14
CA HIS A 271 11.05 4.33 -6.93
C HIS A 271 12.58 4.62 -7.06
N PRO A 272 13.11 5.75 -6.56
CA PRO A 272 14.54 6.09 -6.69
C PRO A 272 15.50 5.02 -6.16
N ARG A 273 15.11 4.34 -5.08
CA ARG A 273 15.85 3.23 -4.45
C ARG A 273 15.59 1.86 -5.06
N ASP A 274 14.68 1.75 -6.03
CA ASP A 274 14.43 0.49 -6.70
C ASP A 274 15.69 0.04 -7.48
N PHE A 275 16.15 -1.18 -7.18
CA PHE A 275 17.32 -1.79 -7.80
C PHE A 275 16.96 -2.94 -8.74
N THR A 276 15.68 -3.28 -8.89
CA THR A 276 15.25 -4.40 -9.73
C THR A 276 15.61 -4.12 -11.19
N GLY A 277 15.26 -2.93 -11.70
CA GLY A 277 15.47 -2.56 -13.10
C GLY A 277 14.69 -3.45 -14.09
N ARG A 278 13.68 -4.19 -13.61
CA ARG A 278 13.03 -5.26 -14.39
C ARG A 278 11.78 -4.82 -15.14
N TYR A 279 11.25 -3.63 -14.88
CA TYR A 279 9.96 -3.21 -15.43
C TYR A 279 9.88 -3.26 -16.96
N GLN A 280 10.96 -2.94 -17.68
CA GLN A 280 10.96 -3.02 -19.15
C GLN A 280 10.88 -4.48 -19.64
N HIS A 281 11.47 -5.41 -18.90
CA HIS A 281 11.38 -6.84 -19.20
C HIS A 281 10.00 -7.40 -18.84
N MET A 282 9.42 -6.93 -17.73
CA MET A 282 8.08 -7.35 -17.29
C MET A 282 6.98 -6.82 -18.21
N PHE A 283 7.14 -5.57 -18.68
CA PHE A 283 6.15 -4.84 -19.46
C PHE A 283 6.81 -4.31 -20.74
N GLN A 284 6.89 -5.16 -21.77
CA GLN A 284 7.68 -4.88 -22.98
C GLN A 284 7.25 -3.58 -23.70
N ASP A 285 5.94 -3.32 -23.75
CA ASP A 285 5.36 -2.14 -24.41
C ASP A 285 5.28 -0.91 -23.51
N ALA A 286 5.75 -1.01 -22.26
CA ALA A 286 5.68 0.11 -21.32
C ALA A 286 6.83 1.11 -21.54
N ILE A 287 6.54 2.37 -21.21
CA ILE A 287 7.55 3.42 -21.09
C ILE A 287 8.03 3.42 -19.63
N VAL A 288 9.26 2.97 -19.40
CA VAL A 288 9.88 2.99 -18.07
C VAL A 288 10.67 4.27 -17.89
N LEU A 289 10.21 5.12 -16.98
CA LEU A 289 10.82 6.43 -16.73
C LEU A 289 12.10 6.31 -15.89
N PRO A 290 13.05 7.24 -16.05
CA PRO A 290 14.20 7.35 -15.17
C PRO A 290 13.78 7.49 -13.70
N LYS A 291 14.44 6.76 -12.80
CA LYS A 291 14.18 6.85 -11.36
C LYS A 291 14.75 8.12 -10.72
N GLN A 292 15.57 8.87 -11.45
CA GLN A 292 16.44 9.94 -10.95
C GLN A 292 15.75 11.29 -10.72
N PHE A 293 14.48 11.45 -11.11
CA PHE A 293 13.72 12.68 -10.88
C PHE A 293 12.53 12.47 -9.90
N PRO A 294 12.16 13.52 -9.13
CA PRO A 294 10.97 13.51 -8.26
C PRO A 294 9.67 13.32 -9.05
N SER A 295 8.75 12.51 -8.54
CA SER A 295 7.47 12.24 -9.20
C SER A 295 6.60 13.49 -9.35
N GLU A 296 6.78 14.50 -8.51
CA GLU A 296 6.08 15.78 -8.56
C GLU A 296 6.39 16.60 -9.82
N LEU A 297 7.45 16.22 -10.57
CA LEU A 297 7.74 16.82 -11.88
C LEU A 297 6.97 16.20 -13.04
N LEU A 298 6.36 15.01 -12.85
CA LEU A 298 5.61 14.31 -13.90
C LEU A 298 4.55 15.17 -14.62
N PRO A 299 3.80 16.07 -13.94
CA PRO A 299 2.85 16.97 -14.59
C PRO A 299 3.44 17.89 -15.64
N PHE A 300 4.74 18.16 -15.57
CA PHE A 300 5.45 19.04 -16.49
C PHE A 300 6.13 18.27 -17.62
N LEU A 301 6.21 16.93 -17.49
CA LEU A 301 6.77 16.07 -18.50
C LEU A 301 5.72 15.58 -19.49
N TYR A 302 4.44 15.53 -19.09
CA TYR A 302 3.34 15.08 -19.93
C TYR A 302 2.21 16.12 -19.95
N ASP A 303 1.84 16.59 -21.14
CA ASP A 303 0.84 17.66 -21.30
C ASP A 303 -0.61 17.16 -21.22
N GLY A 304 -0.84 15.84 -21.26
CA GLY A 304 -2.16 15.24 -21.17
C GLY A 304 -2.57 14.85 -19.73
N LYS A 305 -3.72 14.18 -19.62
CA LYS A 305 -4.14 13.51 -18.38
C LYS A 305 -3.86 12.02 -18.45
N TYR A 306 -3.58 11.42 -17.30
CA TYR A 306 -3.52 9.97 -17.15
C TYR A 306 -4.94 9.42 -17.06
N GLU A 307 -5.18 8.24 -17.65
CA GLU A 307 -6.43 7.51 -17.42
C GLU A 307 -6.52 7.16 -15.94
N LYS A 308 -5.49 6.47 -15.44
CA LYS A 308 -5.34 6.11 -14.03
C LYS A 308 -3.93 6.44 -13.55
N ILE A 309 -3.83 6.85 -12.30
CA ILE A 309 -2.57 6.90 -11.56
C ILE A 309 -2.66 5.86 -10.46
N ILE A 310 -1.79 4.85 -10.52
CA ILE A 310 -1.79 3.72 -9.61
C ILE A 310 -0.52 3.78 -8.77
N THR A 311 -0.64 3.57 -7.45
CA THR A 311 0.54 3.39 -6.60
C THR A 311 0.38 2.26 -5.60
N THR A 312 1.51 1.66 -5.25
CA THR A 312 1.64 0.75 -4.11
C THR A 312 2.26 1.48 -2.91
N GLY A 313 1.67 2.54 -2.36
CA GLY A 313 2.24 3.29 -1.23
C GLY A 313 3.21 4.43 -1.53
N SER A 314 3.14 5.09 -2.68
CA SER A 314 3.86 6.36 -2.92
C SER A 314 3.05 7.57 -2.44
N THR A 315 3.67 8.45 -1.65
CA THR A 315 3.07 9.74 -1.23
C THR A 315 2.96 10.73 -2.39
N ALA A 316 3.73 10.55 -3.46
CA ALA A 316 3.66 11.42 -4.64
C ALA A 316 2.29 11.40 -5.32
N ILE A 317 1.48 10.35 -5.10
CA ILE A 317 0.13 10.26 -5.66
C ILE A 317 -0.75 11.43 -5.23
N ASP A 318 -0.57 11.93 -4.00
CA ASP A 318 -1.36 13.03 -3.44
C ASP A 318 -1.08 14.34 -4.21
N ALA A 319 0.14 14.52 -4.74
CA ALA A 319 0.52 15.66 -5.57
C ALA A 319 0.04 15.53 -7.02
N LEU A 320 -0.27 14.31 -7.45
CA LEU A 320 -0.61 13.97 -8.83
C LEU A 320 -2.12 13.74 -9.06
N LYS A 321 -2.94 13.73 -8.00
CA LYS A 321 -4.37 13.39 -8.06
C LYS A 321 -5.16 14.14 -9.14
N ASN A 322 -4.83 15.40 -9.38
CA ASN A 322 -5.53 16.24 -10.37
C ASN A 322 -5.13 15.98 -11.82
N TYR A 323 -4.09 15.17 -12.05
CA TYR A 323 -3.55 14.83 -13.37
C TYR A 323 -4.03 13.47 -13.88
N GLY A 324 -4.73 12.68 -13.06
CA GLY A 324 -5.43 11.46 -13.46
C GLY A 324 -6.94 11.68 -13.56
N LYS A 325 -7.64 10.88 -14.37
CA LYS A 325 -9.11 10.77 -14.27
C LYS A 325 -9.50 9.92 -13.06
N GLU A 326 -8.68 8.93 -12.75
CA GLU A 326 -8.81 8.05 -11.60
C GLU A 326 -7.48 7.90 -10.86
N VAL A 327 -7.56 7.71 -9.55
CA VAL A 327 -6.43 7.49 -8.65
C VAL A 327 -6.68 6.21 -7.86
N ILE A 328 -5.73 5.26 -7.95
CA ILE A 328 -5.78 3.98 -7.25
C ILE A 328 -4.60 3.92 -6.28
N LYS A 329 -4.90 3.93 -4.98
CA LYS A 329 -3.90 3.87 -3.91
C LYS A 329 -4.00 2.52 -3.20
N LEU A 330 -2.99 1.68 -3.41
CA LEU A 330 -2.89 0.34 -2.83
C LEU A 330 -1.80 0.38 -1.74
N ASP A 331 -2.20 0.52 -0.48
CA ASP A 331 -1.27 0.69 0.63
C ASP A 331 -1.14 -0.64 1.41
N ILE A 332 -1.30 -0.59 2.74
CA ILE A 332 -1.00 -1.70 3.63
C ILE A 332 -2.12 -2.75 3.59
N GLU A 333 -3.39 -2.35 3.45
CA GLU A 333 -4.49 -3.32 3.39
C GLU A 333 -4.39 -4.17 2.14
N PHE A 334 -4.08 -3.56 0.99
CA PHE A 334 -3.83 -4.28 -0.24
C PHE A 334 -2.69 -5.29 -0.08
N GLU A 335 -1.54 -4.87 0.47
CA GLU A 335 -0.40 -5.78 0.68
C GLU A 335 -0.77 -6.97 1.60
N ASN A 336 -1.60 -6.75 2.63
CA ASN A 336 -2.11 -7.81 3.51
C ASN A 336 -3.00 -8.81 2.76
N LYS A 337 -3.81 -8.33 1.81
CA LYS A 337 -4.83 -9.14 1.12
C LYS A 337 -4.43 -9.55 -0.30
N VAL A 338 -3.21 -9.27 -0.75
CA VAL A 338 -2.78 -9.55 -2.14
C VAL A 338 -2.83 -11.03 -2.53
N TYR A 339 -2.71 -11.95 -1.57
CA TYR A 339 -2.85 -13.39 -1.85
C TYR A 339 -4.32 -13.84 -1.95
N ALA A 340 -5.25 -13.03 -1.47
CA ALA A 340 -6.68 -13.22 -1.63
C ALA A 340 -7.26 -12.52 -2.88
N ILE A 341 -6.39 -11.91 -3.70
CA ILE A 341 -6.79 -11.11 -4.88
C ILE A 341 -7.73 -11.84 -5.82
N TYR A 342 -7.59 -13.16 -5.95
CA TYR A 342 -8.44 -13.98 -6.80
C TYR A 342 -9.85 -14.13 -6.24
N GLN A 343 -10.04 -14.29 -4.92
CA GLN A 343 -11.37 -14.30 -4.31
C GLN A 343 -12.06 -12.93 -4.44
N TYR A 344 -11.31 -11.84 -4.21
CA TYR A 344 -11.82 -10.48 -4.40
C TYR A 344 -12.27 -10.26 -5.85
N THR A 345 -11.40 -10.55 -6.82
CA THR A 345 -11.72 -10.42 -8.24
C THR A 345 -12.89 -11.31 -8.66
N ALA A 346 -12.89 -12.59 -8.21
CA ALA A 346 -13.96 -13.53 -8.49
C ALA A 346 -15.32 -13.06 -7.95
N SER A 347 -15.37 -12.47 -6.75
CA SER A 347 -16.62 -12.00 -6.15
C SER A 347 -17.25 -10.81 -6.88
N VAL A 348 -16.42 -9.87 -7.37
CA VAL A 348 -16.90 -8.74 -8.18
C VAL A 348 -17.35 -9.21 -9.57
N LEU A 349 -16.57 -10.08 -10.22
CA LEU A 349 -16.96 -10.68 -11.50
C LEU A 349 -18.23 -11.53 -11.37
N PHE A 350 -18.41 -12.19 -10.22
CA PHE A 350 -19.64 -12.89 -9.86
C PHE A 350 -20.83 -11.94 -9.79
N ALA A 351 -20.72 -10.83 -9.04
CA ALA A 351 -21.77 -9.82 -8.95
C ALA A 351 -22.15 -9.30 -10.36
N ARG A 352 -21.15 -8.94 -11.17
CA ARG A 352 -21.34 -8.47 -12.55
C ARG A 352 -22.15 -9.45 -13.40
N LYS A 353 -21.79 -10.74 -13.35
CA LYS A 353 -22.41 -11.76 -14.21
C LYS A 353 -23.78 -12.20 -13.70
N MET A 354 -23.97 -12.26 -12.38
CA MET A 354 -25.26 -12.64 -11.79
C MET A 354 -26.30 -11.53 -11.91
N PHE A 355 -25.85 -10.28 -11.80
CA PHE A 355 -26.66 -9.07 -11.78
C PHE A 355 -26.14 -8.07 -12.83
N PRO A 356 -26.43 -8.27 -14.13
CA PRO A 356 -25.84 -7.46 -15.21
C PRO A 356 -26.26 -5.98 -15.20
N ASN A 357 -27.38 -5.65 -14.55
CA ASN A 357 -27.90 -4.29 -14.41
C ASN A 357 -27.79 -3.79 -12.96
N LEU A 358 -26.79 -4.28 -12.22
CA LEU A 358 -26.57 -3.89 -10.84
C LEU A 358 -26.19 -2.41 -10.75
N THR A 359 -26.79 -1.69 -9.81
CA THR A 359 -26.44 -0.29 -9.54
C THR A 359 -25.70 -0.16 -8.21
N LYS A 360 -25.03 0.99 -8.00
CA LYS A 360 -24.29 1.28 -6.75
C LYS A 360 -25.13 1.14 -5.48
N ASP A 361 -26.44 1.40 -5.58
CA ASP A 361 -27.37 1.36 -4.46
C ASP A 361 -27.91 -0.05 -4.17
N GLU A 362 -27.63 -1.01 -5.05
CA GLU A 362 -28.11 -2.40 -4.95
C GLU A 362 -27.05 -3.37 -4.45
N ILE A 363 -25.80 -2.90 -4.28
CA ILE A 363 -24.68 -3.67 -3.72
C ILE A 363 -24.17 -3.04 -2.43
N ALA A 364 -23.72 -3.87 -1.50
CA ALA A 364 -22.90 -3.43 -0.37
C ALA A 364 -21.68 -4.32 -0.17
N ILE A 365 -20.66 -3.76 0.46
CA ILE A 365 -19.42 -4.44 0.82
C ILE A 365 -19.33 -4.52 2.35
N ALA A 366 -18.92 -5.66 2.89
CA ALA A 366 -18.77 -5.87 4.33
C ALA A 366 -17.45 -6.59 4.67
N GLY A 367 -16.68 -6.06 5.62
CA GLY A 367 -15.47 -6.73 6.13
C GLY A 367 -14.43 -7.03 5.04
N CYS A 368 -14.46 -6.32 3.92
CA CYS A 368 -13.50 -6.45 2.83
C CYS A 368 -12.52 -5.27 2.86
N SER A 369 -11.30 -5.46 2.38
CA SER A 369 -10.39 -4.33 2.15
C SER A 369 -10.98 -3.40 1.08
N MET A 370 -11.27 -2.16 1.47
CA MET A 370 -11.82 -1.16 0.55
C MET A 370 -10.76 -0.61 -0.40
N GLU A 371 -9.48 -0.62 -0.01
CA GLU A 371 -8.34 -0.33 -0.89
C GLU A 371 -8.35 -1.24 -2.13
N LEU A 372 -8.81 -2.49 -1.98
CA LEU A 372 -8.90 -3.44 -3.09
C LEU A 372 -10.29 -3.47 -3.73
N MET A 373 -11.37 -3.45 -2.93
CA MET A 373 -12.72 -3.62 -3.44
C MET A 373 -13.21 -2.43 -4.28
N ASN A 374 -12.87 -1.20 -3.90
CA ASN A 374 -13.31 -0.01 -4.65
C ASN A 374 -12.75 0.01 -6.09
N PRO A 375 -11.43 -0.14 -6.30
CA PRO A 375 -10.87 -0.23 -7.64
C PRO A 375 -11.45 -1.39 -8.45
N LEU A 376 -11.63 -2.58 -7.86
CA LEU A 376 -12.21 -3.73 -8.56
C LEU A 376 -13.67 -3.48 -8.97
N CYS A 377 -14.49 -2.93 -8.09
CA CYS A 377 -15.87 -2.57 -8.39
C CYS A 377 -15.91 -1.51 -9.51
N ARG A 378 -15.06 -0.49 -9.45
CA ARG A 378 -15.01 0.52 -10.52
C ARG A 378 -14.59 -0.11 -11.86
N GLU A 379 -13.55 -0.94 -11.85
CA GLU A 379 -13.04 -1.63 -13.05
C GLU A 379 -14.10 -2.53 -13.70
N PHE A 380 -14.77 -3.36 -12.89
CA PHE A 380 -15.62 -4.41 -13.44
C PHE A 380 -17.11 -4.07 -13.43
N LEU A 381 -17.59 -3.22 -12.52
CA LEU A 381 -18.99 -2.80 -12.41
C LEU A 381 -19.23 -1.36 -12.91
N GLY A 382 -18.18 -0.56 -13.08
CA GLY A 382 -18.28 0.84 -13.52
C GLY A 382 -18.60 1.85 -12.42
N PHE A 383 -18.60 1.43 -11.14
CA PHE A 383 -18.84 2.31 -9.99
C PHE A 383 -18.18 1.77 -8.71
N GLU A 384 -17.94 2.64 -7.74
CA GLU A 384 -17.54 2.21 -6.39
C GLU A 384 -18.76 1.76 -5.58
N ALA A 385 -18.56 0.74 -4.76
CA ALA A 385 -19.60 0.23 -3.87
C ALA A 385 -19.54 0.94 -2.51
N SER A 386 -20.68 1.02 -1.81
CA SER A 386 -20.70 1.56 -0.45
C SER A 386 -20.01 0.61 0.52
N ALA A 387 -19.07 1.16 1.31
CA ALA A 387 -18.43 0.46 2.43
C ALA A 387 -19.34 0.34 3.66
N GLN A 388 -20.43 1.11 3.73
CA GLN A 388 -21.33 1.14 4.88
C GLN A 388 -22.63 0.39 4.57
N ILE A 389 -22.90 -0.63 5.37
CA ILE A 389 -24.16 -1.36 5.34
C ILE A 389 -25.20 -0.60 6.15
N ASP A 390 -26.19 -0.07 5.44
CA ASP A 390 -27.46 0.31 6.07
C ASP A 390 -28.24 -0.94 6.52
N LYS A 391 -28.31 -1.17 7.83
CA LYS A 391 -29.01 -2.31 8.46
C LYS A 391 -30.53 -2.34 8.17
N ASN A 392 -31.10 -1.21 7.73
CA ASN A 392 -32.51 -1.08 7.39
C ASN A 392 -32.77 -1.33 5.89
N LYS A 393 -31.73 -1.35 5.06
CA LYS A 393 -31.83 -1.56 3.62
C LYS A 393 -31.62 -3.03 3.27
N LYS A 394 -32.42 -3.52 2.33
CA LYS A 394 -32.19 -4.83 1.70
C LYS A 394 -31.51 -4.61 0.35
N TYR A 395 -30.36 -5.23 0.16
CA TYR A 395 -29.56 -5.15 -1.07
C TYR A 395 -29.89 -6.31 -2.03
N LYS A 396 -29.54 -6.18 -3.31
CA LYS A 396 -29.58 -7.34 -4.22
C LYS A 396 -28.42 -8.29 -3.93
N VAL A 397 -27.23 -7.72 -3.75
CA VAL A 397 -26.02 -8.50 -3.46
C VAL A 397 -25.17 -7.84 -2.39
N ILE A 398 -24.59 -8.65 -1.50
CA ILE A 398 -23.54 -8.21 -0.58
C ILE A 398 -22.29 -9.03 -0.85
N LEU A 399 -21.14 -8.38 -1.01
CA LEU A 399 -19.83 -9.04 -1.04
C LEU A 399 -19.21 -8.90 0.34
N CYS A 400 -18.77 -10.01 0.92
CA CYS A 400 -18.39 -10.06 2.33
C CYS A 400 -17.17 -10.95 2.56
N ASP A 401 -16.24 -10.54 3.41
CA ASP A 401 -15.04 -11.33 3.72
C ASP A 401 -14.91 -11.61 5.23
N GLU A 402 -14.39 -10.66 6.00
CA GLU A 402 -14.20 -10.81 7.45
C GLU A 402 -15.52 -10.56 8.21
N VAL A 403 -16.21 -11.65 8.57
CA VAL A 403 -17.41 -11.63 9.43
C VAL A 403 -17.00 -11.86 10.88
N GLY A 404 -17.41 -10.98 11.79
CA GLY A 404 -16.98 -11.01 13.19
C GLY A 404 -17.79 -10.11 14.11
N GLU A 405 -17.18 -9.61 15.18
CA GLU A 405 -17.86 -8.76 16.18
C GLU A 405 -18.36 -7.44 15.58
N GLU A 406 -17.61 -6.85 14.65
CA GLU A 406 -17.97 -5.56 14.02
C GLU A 406 -18.98 -5.72 12.87
N VAL A 407 -18.94 -6.86 12.16
CA VAL A 407 -19.83 -7.19 11.04
C VAL A 407 -20.45 -8.55 11.29
N SER A 408 -21.64 -8.59 11.90
CA SER A 408 -22.38 -9.83 12.10
C SER A 408 -23.14 -10.24 10.84
N SER A 409 -23.10 -11.52 10.50
CA SER A 409 -23.88 -12.07 9.39
C SER A 409 -25.40 -11.90 9.56
N LYS A 410 -25.89 -11.71 10.80
CA LYS A 410 -27.31 -11.40 11.10
C LYS A 410 -27.76 -10.03 10.59
N ASP A 411 -26.83 -9.09 10.48
CA ASP A 411 -27.11 -7.72 10.05
C ASP A 411 -27.13 -7.59 8.52
N LEU A 412 -26.68 -8.63 7.80
CA LEU A 412 -26.60 -8.64 6.34
C LEU A 412 -27.96 -9.04 5.73
N LYS A 413 -28.61 -8.10 5.05
CA LYS A 413 -29.90 -8.33 4.37
C LYS A 413 -29.74 -8.17 2.87
N ALA A 414 -29.75 -9.29 2.15
CA ALA A 414 -29.75 -9.28 0.69
C ALA A 414 -30.46 -10.48 0.05
N ASP A 415 -30.77 -10.39 -1.24
CA ASP A 415 -31.22 -11.54 -2.03
C ASP A 415 -30.10 -12.58 -2.21
N CYS A 416 -28.84 -12.11 -2.24
CA CYS A 416 -27.65 -12.91 -2.40
C CYS A 416 -26.50 -12.35 -1.56
N ILE A 417 -25.80 -13.18 -0.79
CA ILE A 417 -24.57 -12.78 -0.08
C ILE A 417 -23.42 -13.67 -0.57
N CYS A 418 -22.33 -13.06 -1.03
CA CYS A 418 -21.13 -13.76 -1.48
C CYS A 418 -20.03 -13.59 -0.44
N TYR A 419 -19.70 -14.67 0.27
CA TYR A 419 -18.62 -14.72 1.25
C TYR A 419 -17.31 -15.16 0.60
N LEU A 420 -16.26 -14.38 0.78
CA LEU A 420 -14.91 -14.65 0.25
C LEU A 420 -14.13 -15.60 1.18
N ASN A 421 -14.33 -15.48 2.51
CA ASN A 421 -13.74 -16.32 3.54
C ASN A 421 -12.21 -16.46 3.39
N THR A 422 -11.50 -15.35 3.24
CA THR A 422 -10.06 -15.33 2.92
C THR A 422 -9.18 -15.77 4.08
N ASP A 423 -9.66 -15.60 5.31
CA ASP A 423 -9.01 -16.08 6.52
C ASP A 423 -9.29 -17.56 6.81
N HIS A 424 -10.15 -18.20 6.00
CA HIS A 424 -10.52 -19.61 6.10
C HIS A 424 -11.10 -20.03 7.47
N ASP A 425 -11.68 -19.09 8.21
CA ASP A 425 -12.23 -19.35 9.54
C ASP A 425 -13.72 -19.73 9.53
N TYR A 426 -14.41 -19.53 8.40
CA TYR A 426 -15.82 -19.84 8.20
C TYR A 426 -16.78 -19.13 9.19
N ARG A 427 -16.37 -18.02 9.81
CA ARG A 427 -17.22 -17.27 10.77
C ARG A 427 -18.54 -16.81 10.16
N PHE A 428 -18.58 -16.60 8.84
CA PHE A 428 -19.80 -16.26 8.13
C PHE A 428 -20.95 -17.26 8.32
N ALA A 429 -20.65 -18.52 8.66
CA ALA A 429 -21.64 -19.57 8.86
C ALA A 429 -22.15 -19.68 10.31
N ASP A 430 -21.54 -18.97 11.27
CA ASP A 430 -21.85 -19.10 12.69
C ASP A 430 -23.30 -18.69 13.04
N ASP A 431 -23.84 -17.67 12.38
CA ASP A 431 -25.22 -17.23 12.62
C ASP A 431 -26.25 -17.80 11.62
N ILE A 432 -25.82 -18.63 10.66
CA ILE A 432 -26.72 -19.23 9.69
C ILE A 432 -27.40 -20.43 10.36
N LYS A 433 -28.57 -20.20 10.98
CA LYS A 433 -29.34 -21.20 11.74
C LYS A 433 -29.63 -22.52 11.00
N GLN A 434 -29.63 -22.50 9.67
CA GLN A 434 -29.89 -23.65 8.79
C GLN A 434 -28.60 -24.35 8.30
N GLY A 435 -27.42 -23.94 8.80
CA GLY A 435 -26.13 -24.44 8.31
C GLY A 435 -25.91 -24.13 6.82
N PHE A 436 -25.22 -25.03 6.11
CA PHE A 436 -24.86 -24.86 4.70
C PHE A 436 -26.00 -25.14 3.71
N GLU A 437 -27.25 -25.30 4.17
CA GLU A 437 -28.40 -25.63 3.30
C GLU A 437 -28.62 -24.65 2.14
N ASN A 438 -28.42 -23.35 2.39
CA ASN A 438 -28.57 -22.29 1.37
C ASN A 438 -27.22 -21.74 0.89
N ILE A 439 -26.12 -22.40 1.24
CA ILE A 439 -24.76 -21.96 0.93
C ILE A 439 -24.23 -22.77 -0.24
N HIS A 440 -24.04 -22.11 -1.37
CA HIS A 440 -23.55 -22.71 -2.59
C HIS A 440 -22.05 -22.47 -2.73
N TYR A 441 -21.32 -23.56 -2.96
CA TYR A 441 -19.87 -23.51 -3.20
C TYR A 441 -19.57 -23.13 -4.65
N LEU A 442 -18.74 -22.11 -4.85
CA LEU A 442 -18.12 -21.80 -6.13
C LEU A 442 -16.60 -21.89 -5.98
N ASN A 443 -15.99 -22.79 -6.74
CA ASN A 443 -14.55 -22.88 -6.79
C ASN A 443 -13.97 -21.68 -7.55
N VAL A 444 -12.79 -21.23 -7.14
CA VAL A 444 -11.97 -20.23 -7.82
C VAL A 444 -10.64 -20.89 -8.12
N LEU A 445 -10.45 -21.30 -9.37
CA LEU A 445 -9.30 -22.05 -9.82
C LEU A 445 -8.37 -21.18 -10.63
N VAL A 446 -7.11 -21.07 -10.24
CA VAL A 446 -6.07 -20.34 -10.97
C VAL A 446 -5.08 -21.33 -11.57
N ARG A 447 -4.81 -21.20 -12.87
CA ARG A 447 -3.86 -22.05 -13.61
C ARG A 447 -2.85 -21.23 -14.38
N GLN A 448 -1.60 -21.68 -14.37
CA GLN A 448 -0.56 -21.11 -15.23
C GLN A 448 -0.88 -21.36 -16.70
N THR A 449 -0.70 -20.34 -17.54
CA THR A 449 -0.87 -20.44 -19.00
C THR A 449 0.44 -20.62 -19.74
N LYS A 450 1.58 -20.40 -19.07
CA LYS A 450 2.92 -20.46 -19.63
C LYS A 450 3.92 -21.01 -18.60
N GLU A 451 4.99 -21.64 -19.09
CA GLU A 451 6.03 -22.28 -18.25
C GLU A 451 6.72 -21.29 -17.29
N ASN A 452 6.91 -20.05 -17.75
CA ASN A 452 7.53 -18.96 -16.99
C ASN A 452 6.49 -18.01 -16.37
N ALA A 453 5.33 -18.52 -15.96
CA ALA A 453 4.32 -17.72 -15.28
C ALA A 453 4.83 -17.23 -13.91
N ILE A 454 4.60 -15.95 -13.62
CA ILE A 454 4.90 -15.34 -12.31
C ILE A 454 3.84 -15.77 -11.29
N GLY A 455 2.58 -15.83 -11.73
CA GLY A 455 1.50 -16.40 -10.95
C GLY A 455 1.65 -17.92 -10.81
N LYS A 456 1.06 -18.46 -9.75
CA LYS A 456 1.11 -19.89 -9.41
C LYS A 456 -0.27 -20.50 -9.48
N ASP A 457 -0.31 -21.81 -9.74
CA ASP A 457 -1.51 -22.62 -9.59
C ASP A 457 -2.07 -22.50 -8.18
N GLN A 458 -3.33 -22.09 -8.07
CA GLN A 458 -4.03 -21.91 -6.80
C GLN A 458 -5.46 -22.41 -6.90
N GLU A 459 -6.00 -22.83 -5.76
CA GLU A 459 -7.38 -23.26 -5.65
C GLU A 459 -7.98 -22.62 -4.41
N HIS A 460 -9.01 -21.83 -4.65
CA HIS A 460 -9.74 -21.04 -3.67
C HIS A 460 -11.24 -21.33 -3.82
N ALA A 461 -12.05 -20.68 -2.99
CA ALA A 461 -13.49 -20.74 -3.08
C ALA A 461 -14.14 -19.43 -2.66
N ILE A 462 -15.34 -19.20 -3.16
CA ILE A 462 -16.30 -18.23 -2.62
C ILE A 462 -17.61 -18.97 -2.33
N PHE A 463 -18.37 -18.47 -1.35
CA PHE A 463 -19.58 -19.10 -0.86
C PHE A 463 -20.77 -18.18 -1.06
N VAL A 464 -21.79 -18.65 -1.76
CA VAL A 464 -22.96 -17.85 -2.10
C VAL A 464 -24.15 -18.29 -1.27
N ASN A 465 -24.62 -17.44 -0.37
CA ASN A 465 -25.83 -17.66 0.41
C ASN A 465 -27.03 -17.00 -0.27
N THR A 466 -28.01 -17.80 -0.69
CA THR A 466 -29.26 -17.30 -1.27
C THR A 466 -30.39 -18.30 -1.08
N LYS A 467 -31.62 -17.80 -0.98
CA LYS A 467 -32.85 -18.59 -1.01
C LYS A 467 -33.65 -18.39 -2.31
N ASP A 468 -33.16 -17.54 -3.22
CA ASP A 468 -33.82 -17.26 -4.48
C ASP A 468 -33.49 -18.37 -5.49
N GLN A 469 -34.49 -19.17 -5.82
CA GLN A 469 -34.35 -20.28 -6.76
C GLN A 469 -33.84 -19.84 -8.13
N LYS A 470 -34.16 -18.61 -8.60
CA LYS A 470 -33.64 -18.10 -9.87
C LYS A 470 -32.14 -17.87 -9.82
N ILE A 471 -31.61 -17.50 -8.66
CA ILE A 471 -30.17 -17.33 -8.44
C ILE A 471 -29.51 -18.72 -8.37
N VAL A 472 -30.13 -19.67 -7.66
CA VAL A 472 -29.66 -21.07 -7.59
C VAL A 472 -29.54 -21.70 -8.98
N ASP A 473 -30.58 -21.62 -9.80
CA ASP A 473 -30.58 -22.20 -11.16
C ASP A 473 -29.47 -21.59 -12.05
N LYS A 474 -29.17 -20.30 -11.85
CA LYS A 474 -28.05 -19.62 -12.53
C LYS A 474 -26.69 -20.09 -12.01
N LEU A 475 -26.55 -20.30 -10.69
CA LEU A 475 -25.31 -20.79 -10.05
C LEU A 475 -24.88 -22.16 -10.56
N GLU A 476 -25.84 -23.04 -10.89
CA GLU A 476 -25.54 -24.37 -11.44
C GLU A 476 -24.74 -24.29 -12.73
N ARG A 477 -25.08 -23.32 -13.59
CA ARG A 477 -24.47 -23.08 -14.92
C ARG A 477 -23.45 -21.95 -14.91
N PHE A 478 -23.14 -21.41 -13.73
CA PHE A 478 -22.27 -20.26 -13.60
C PHE A 478 -20.83 -20.63 -13.93
N PHE A 479 -20.21 -19.85 -14.81
CA PHE A 479 -18.82 -20.01 -15.20
C PHE A 479 -18.21 -18.66 -15.58
N ILE A 480 -17.02 -18.34 -15.09
CA ILE A 480 -16.23 -17.19 -15.53
C ILE A 480 -14.82 -17.67 -15.87
N ARG A 481 -14.25 -17.12 -16.94
CA ARG A 481 -12.83 -17.18 -17.26
C ARG A 481 -12.30 -15.75 -17.29
N HIS A 482 -11.18 -15.50 -16.63
CA HIS A 482 -10.50 -14.21 -16.63
C HIS A 482 -8.99 -14.44 -16.74
N GLU A 483 -8.36 -13.74 -17.67
CA GLU A 483 -6.94 -13.86 -17.95
C GLU A 483 -6.16 -12.73 -17.27
N PHE A 484 -5.03 -13.09 -16.67
CA PHE A 484 -4.04 -12.17 -16.14
C PHE A 484 -2.75 -12.34 -16.95
N PHE A 485 -2.61 -11.51 -17.98
CA PHE A 485 -1.63 -11.67 -19.04
C PHE A 485 -0.17 -11.62 -18.55
N TYR A 486 0.18 -10.57 -17.81
CA TYR A 486 1.54 -10.32 -17.31
C TYR A 486 1.94 -11.35 -16.27
N THR A 487 1.05 -11.67 -15.33
CA THR A 487 1.28 -12.74 -14.36
C THR A 487 1.30 -14.13 -14.99
N GLY A 488 0.69 -14.31 -16.17
CA GLY A 488 0.69 -15.57 -16.91
C GLY A 488 -0.22 -16.63 -16.31
N VAL A 489 -1.36 -16.22 -15.77
CA VAL A 489 -2.34 -17.14 -15.19
C VAL A 489 -3.75 -16.84 -15.70
N GLU A 490 -4.60 -17.85 -15.61
CA GLU A 490 -6.02 -17.74 -15.84
C GLU A 490 -6.80 -18.18 -14.61
N MET A 491 -7.81 -17.39 -14.27
CA MET A 491 -8.76 -17.70 -13.22
C MET A 491 -10.08 -18.19 -13.82
N PHE A 492 -10.55 -19.31 -13.28
CA PHE A 492 -11.82 -19.94 -13.59
C PHE A 492 -12.70 -19.94 -12.35
N VAL A 493 -13.92 -19.42 -12.44
CA VAL A 493 -14.88 -19.42 -11.33
C VAL A 493 -16.07 -20.30 -11.69
N GLY A 494 -16.44 -21.23 -10.81
CA GLY A 494 -17.61 -22.09 -10.97
C GLY A 494 -17.45 -23.24 -11.98
N ASN A 495 -16.21 -23.56 -12.39
CA ASN A 495 -15.92 -24.60 -13.38
C ASN A 495 -16.01 -26.05 -12.83
N ALA A 496 -16.25 -26.21 -11.53
CA ALA A 496 -16.46 -27.51 -10.91
C ALA A 496 -17.77 -28.17 -11.38
N SER A 497 -17.75 -29.49 -11.53
CA SER A 497 -18.95 -30.30 -11.75
C SER A 497 -19.92 -30.22 -10.56
N MET A 498 -21.19 -30.57 -10.77
CA MET A 498 -22.19 -30.59 -9.70
C MET A 498 -21.78 -31.50 -8.52
N ALA A 499 -21.23 -32.68 -8.82
CA ALA A 499 -20.75 -33.62 -7.82
C ALA A 499 -19.60 -33.02 -6.98
N GLN A 500 -18.68 -32.30 -7.63
CA GLN A 500 -17.60 -31.59 -6.95
C GLN A 500 -18.11 -30.44 -6.07
N LYS A 501 -19.03 -29.61 -6.60
CA LYS A 501 -19.66 -28.53 -5.83
C LYS A 501 -20.33 -29.06 -4.57
N GLN A 502 -21.12 -30.13 -4.69
CA GLN A 502 -21.79 -30.78 -3.56
C GLN A 502 -20.80 -31.36 -2.56
N TYR A 503 -19.76 -32.06 -3.04
CA TYR A 503 -18.73 -32.62 -2.17
C TYR A 503 -18.00 -31.53 -1.38
N MET A 504 -17.59 -30.45 -2.05
CA MET A 504 -16.86 -29.36 -1.40
C MET A 504 -17.74 -28.55 -0.44
N GLN A 505 -19.03 -28.39 -0.73
CA GLN A 505 -19.98 -27.80 0.22
C GLN A 505 -20.04 -28.60 1.53
N ILE A 506 -20.11 -29.94 1.45
CA ILE A 506 -20.11 -30.82 2.64
C ILE A 506 -18.77 -30.73 3.38
N VAL A 507 -17.65 -30.70 2.65
CA VAL A 507 -16.31 -30.52 3.24
C VAL A 507 -16.24 -29.20 4.00
N SER A 508 -16.67 -28.09 3.40
CA SER A 508 -16.68 -26.78 4.03
C SER A 508 -17.53 -26.75 5.30
N GLU A 509 -18.67 -27.43 5.32
CA GLU A 509 -19.52 -27.53 6.51
C GLU A 509 -18.86 -28.34 7.64
N ILE A 510 -18.11 -29.40 7.30
CA ILE A 510 -17.30 -30.15 8.27
C ILE A 510 -16.18 -29.25 8.82
N LEU A 511 -15.47 -28.52 7.96
CA LEU A 511 -14.39 -27.62 8.35
C LEU A 511 -14.92 -26.52 9.27
N TRP A 512 -16.04 -25.88 8.92
CA TRP A 512 -16.72 -24.93 9.78
C TRP A 512 -17.06 -25.51 11.15
N THR A 513 -17.67 -26.70 11.19
CA THR A 513 -18.06 -27.36 12.46
C THR A 513 -16.85 -27.60 13.37
N LYS A 514 -15.70 -28.00 12.79
CA LYS A 514 -14.45 -28.17 13.52
C LYS A 514 -13.85 -26.84 13.96
N SER A 515 -13.76 -25.86 13.06
CA SER A 515 -13.21 -24.54 13.38
C SER A 515 -13.99 -23.84 14.48
N MET A 516 -15.32 -24.01 14.52
CA MET A 516 -16.16 -23.49 15.61
C MET A 516 -15.79 -24.12 16.97
N GLN A 517 -15.48 -25.42 17.02
CA GLN A 517 -15.03 -26.08 18.25
C GLN A 517 -13.65 -25.61 18.70
N GLU A 518 -12.71 -25.46 17.76
CA GLU A 518 -11.32 -25.04 18.02
C GLU A 518 -11.20 -23.56 18.41
N ARG A 519 -12.10 -22.69 17.91
CA ARG A 519 -12.17 -21.29 18.35
C ARG A 519 -12.43 -21.16 19.86
N ASN A 520 -13.08 -22.15 20.47
CA ASN A 520 -13.40 -22.13 21.91
C ASN A 520 -12.27 -22.69 22.80
N THR A 521 -11.14 -23.16 22.25
CA THR A 521 -10.10 -23.89 23.02
C THR A 521 -8.71 -23.23 23.01
N ASN A 522 -8.57 -21.98 22.54
CA ASN A 522 -7.29 -21.23 22.44
C ASN A 522 -6.15 -21.93 21.66
N GLN A 523 -6.44 -23.04 20.96
CA GLN A 523 -5.53 -23.72 20.03
C GLN A 523 -6.05 -23.55 18.60
N THR A 524 -5.93 -22.34 18.05
CA THR A 524 -6.54 -22.06 16.75
C THR A 524 -5.62 -22.50 15.60
N ILE A 525 -5.94 -23.62 14.95
CA ILE A 525 -5.35 -24.02 13.66
C ILE A 525 -6.50 -24.13 12.65
N PHE A 526 -6.73 -23.08 11.85
CA PHE A 526 -7.75 -23.16 10.80
C PHE A 526 -7.29 -24.08 9.66
N LEU A 527 -8.14 -25.05 9.33
CA LEU A 527 -7.88 -26.04 8.29
C LEU A 527 -8.18 -25.44 6.91
N ASN A 528 -7.15 -25.37 6.06
CA ASN A 528 -7.32 -24.99 4.66
C ASN A 528 -8.23 -25.99 3.91
N LEU A 529 -8.93 -25.48 2.90
CA LEU A 529 -9.68 -26.32 1.96
C LEU A 529 -8.74 -27.34 1.31
N PRO A 530 -9.07 -28.64 1.33
CA PRO A 530 -8.29 -29.63 0.60
C PRO A 530 -8.42 -29.37 -0.91
N LYS A 531 -7.37 -29.70 -1.66
CA LYS A 531 -7.41 -29.69 -3.12
C LYS A 531 -8.57 -30.55 -3.62
N MET A 532 -9.34 -30.04 -4.57
CA MET A 532 -10.51 -30.73 -5.09
C MET A 532 -10.10 -31.99 -5.85
N LYS A 533 -10.76 -33.12 -5.57
CA LYS A 533 -10.53 -34.36 -6.34
C LYS A 533 -10.99 -34.15 -7.78
N LYS A 534 -10.21 -34.67 -8.73
CA LYS A 534 -10.55 -34.64 -10.17
C LYS A 534 -11.86 -35.38 -10.48
N HIS A 535 -12.11 -36.48 -9.77
CA HIS A 535 -13.32 -37.28 -9.90
C HIS A 535 -13.97 -37.47 -8.53
N ILE A 536 -15.28 -37.23 -8.46
CA ILE A 536 -16.11 -37.45 -7.28
C ILE A 536 -17.19 -38.46 -7.66
N SER A 537 -17.19 -39.63 -7.00
CA SER A 537 -18.23 -40.62 -7.18
C SER A 537 -19.45 -40.32 -6.29
N PRO A 538 -20.64 -40.87 -6.60
CA PRO A 538 -21.78 -40.80 -5.69
C PRO A 538 -21.49 -41.40 -4.30
N ASN A 539 -20.60 -42.40 -4.23
CA ASN A 539 -20.20 -43.01 -2.97
C ASN A 539 -19.32 -42.07 -2.12
N ASP A 540 -18.44 -41.27 -2.74
CA ASP A 540 -17.67 -40.23 -2.04
C ASP A 540 -18.61 -39.23 -1.34
N ILE A 541 -19.63 -38.75 -2.05
CA ILE A 541 -20.64 -37.82 -1.49
C ILE A 541 -21.39 -38.48 -0.33
N LYS A 542 -21.80 -39.75 -0.48
CA LYS A 542 -22.48 -40.50 0.58
C LYS A 542 -21.61 -40.63 1.83
N MET A 543 -20.33 -40.97 1.67
CA MET A 543 -19.38 -41.07 2.78
C MET A 543 -19.17 -39.72 3.47
N MET A 544 -19.04 -38.63 2.71
CA MET A 544 -18.90 -37.29 3.28
C MET A 544 -20.16 -36.85 4.05
N LYS A 545 -21.36 -37.18 3.57
CA LYS A 545 -22.61 -36.93 4.31
C LYS A 545 -22.67 -37.70 5.63
N GLN A 546 -22.21 -38.96 5.63
CA GLN A 546 -22.12 -39.76 6.86
C GLN A 546 -21.11 -39.16 7.84
N LEU A 547 -19.95 -38.70 7.35
CA LEU A 547 -18.94 -38.03 8.16
C LEU A 547 -19.49 -36.72 8.77
N LEU A 548 -20.13 -35.88 7.96
CA LEU A 548 -20.77 -34.65 8.43
C LEU A 548 -21.81 -34.93 9.53
N LYS A 549 -22.64 -35.97 9.34
CA LYS A 549 -23.61 -36.37 10.36
C LYS A 549 -22.93 -36.71 11.68
N LYS A 550 -21.86 -37.52 11.65
CA LYS A 550 -21.09 -37.90 12.84
C LYS A 550 -20.44 -36.68 13.52
N VAL A 551 -19.85 -35.78 12.75
CA VAL A 551 -19.22 -34.54 13.27
C VAL A 551 -20.26 -33.64 13.96
N LYS A 552 -21.47 -33.53 13.40
CA LYS A 552 -22.59 -32.80 14.03
C LYS A 552 -23.08 -33.48 15.31
N GLU A 553 -23.16 -34.81 15.34
CA GLU A 553 -23.53 -35.57 16.54
C GLU A 553 -22.52 -35.37 17.69
N GLU A 554 -21.22 -35.44 17.39
CA GLU A 554 -20.15 -35.17 18.37
C GLU A 554 -20.22 -33.75 18.91
N ARG A 555 -20.55 -32.77 18.07
CA ARG A 555 -20.77 -31.38 18.51
C ARG A 555 -21.94 -31.26 19.49
N ASN A 556 -23.11 -31.82 19.15
CA ASN A 556 -24.29 -31.75 20.03
C ASN A 556 -24.02 -32.43 21.38
N PHE A 557 -23.25 -33.53 21.39
CA PHE A 557 -22.84 -34.21 22.61
C PHE A 557 -21.94 -33.31 23.49
N ASN A 558 -20.95 -32.63 22.89
CA ASN A 558 -20.08 -31.70 23.61
C ASN A 558 -20.82 -30.45 24.12
N GLU A 559 -21.75 -29.87 23.35
CA GLU A 559 -22.60 -28.77 23.82
C GLU A 559 -23.50 -29.22 25.00
N SER A 560 -24.06 -30.43 24.94
CA SER A 560 -24.92 -30.98 26.00
C SER A 560 -24.18 -31.28 27.31
N ASN A 561 -22.90 -31.68 27.26
CA ASN A 561 -22.08 -31.91 28.45
C ASN A 561 -21.39 -30.64 28.98
N SER A 562 -21.34 -29.55 28.21
CA SER A 562 -20.83 -28.25 28.68
C SER A 562 -21.81 -27.49 29.58
N LEU A 563 -23.04 -27.97 29.72
CA LEU A 563 -24.09 -27.37 30.56
C LEU A 563 -24.18 -27.95 31.98
N CYS A 564 -23.24 -28.80 32.41
CA CYS A 564 -23.30 -29.39 33.74
C CYS A 564 -21.91 -29.67 34.36
N THR A 565 -21.17 -28.62 34.72
CA THR A 565 -20.13 -28.71 35.77
C THR A 565 -20.11 -27.44 36.63
N ASN A 566 -21.26 -27.08 37.20
CA ASN A 566 -21.27 -26.63 38.58
C ASN A 566 -21.80 -27.83 39.38
N GLU A 567 -21.08 -28.23 40.42
CA GLU A 567 -21.35 -29.39 41.28
C GLU A 567 -20.87 -30.73 40.71
N VAL A 568 -19.66 -31.15 41.08
CA VAL A 568 -19.38 -32.10 42.17
C VAL A 568 -17.86 -32.35 42.21
N LYS A 569 -17.33 -32.35 43.44
CA LYS A 569 -15.93 -32.40 43.90
C LYS A 569 -14.92 -33.20 43.09
#